data_AF-A0A6P2D4T8-F1
#
_entry.id   AF-A0A6P2D4T8-F1
#
_cell.length_a   1.000
_cell.length_b   1.000
_cell.length_c   1.000
_cell.angle_alpha   90.00
_cell.angle_beta   90.00
_cell.angle_gamma   90.00
#
_symmetry.space_group_name_H-M   'P 1'
#
loop_
_entity.id
_entity.type
_entity.pdbx_description
1 polymer ?
#
loop_
_entity_poly.entity_id
_entity_poly.type
_entity_poly.pdbx_seq_one_letter_code
_entity_poly.pdbx_strand_id
1 'polypeptide(L)' 'MSDEAEVLTLERRRELFAAVVAAQDEGLSVWDSRELIARRFGVDVEVVREVENEGLNRKWPPFGKG' A
#
# COMPACT_ATOMS: atom_id res chain seq x y z
N MET A 1 5.87 5.60 15.35
CA MET A 1 4.90 4.53 15.12
C MET A 1 5.32 3.89 13.81
N SER A 2 5.94 2.71 13.88
CA SER A 2 6.49 2.03 12.69
C SER A 2 6.38 0.50 12.79
N ASP A 3 5.88 -0.03 13.91
CA ASP A 3 5.81 -1.47 14.14
C ASP A 3 4.76 -2.16 13.25
N GLU A 4 3.68 -1.46 12.85
CA GLU A 4 2.58 -2.07 12.09
C GLU A 4 3.01 -2.55 10.70
N ALA A 5 3.80 -1.77 9.96
CA ALA A 5 4.30 -2.19 8.65
C ALA A 5 5.19 -3.45 8.75
N GLU A 6 5.99 -3.54 9.82
CA GLU A 6 6.90 -4.65 10.10
C GLU A 6 6.12 -5.91 10.52
N VAL A 7 4.98 -5.74 11.21
CA VAL A 7 4.07 -6.81 11.64
C VAL A 7 3.20 -7.34 10.49
N LEU A 8 2.92 -6.54 9.44
CA LEU A 8 2.21 -7.02 8.27
C LEU A 8 2.97 -8.17 7.59
N THR A 9 2.27 -9.18 7.10
CA THR A 9 2.90 -10.21 6.26
C THR A 9 3.32 -9.62 4.92
N LEU A 10 4.31 -10.22 4.26
CA LEU A 10 4.74 -9.79 2.92
C LEU A 10 3.56 -9.81 1.91
N GLU A 11 2.70 -10.82 2.01
CA GLU A 11 1.49 -10.94 1.20
C GLU A 11 0.56 -9.75 1.43
N ARG A 12 0.29 -9.42 2.70
CA ARG A 12 -0.57 -8.30 3.05
C ARG A 12 0.00 -6.95 2.61
N ARG A 13 1.32 -6.76 2.70
CA ARG A 13 2.00 -5.57 2.16
C ARG A 13 1.89 -5.49 0.63
N ARG A 14 2.00 -6.60 -0.09
CA ARG A 14 1.81 -6.64 -1.55
C ARG A 14 0.37 -6.32 -1.96
N GLU A 15 -0.62 -6.86 -1.25
CA GLU A 15 -2.03 -6.52 -1.46
C GLU A 15 -2.30 -5.03 -1.24
N LEU A 16 -1.73 -4.48 -0.17
CA LEU A 16 -1.86 -3.06 0.16
C LEU A 16 -1.22 -2.20 -0.94
N PHE A 17 -0.01 -2.54 -1.39
CA PHE A 17 0.67 -1.86 -2.49
C PHE A 17 -0.17 -1.87 -3.77
N ALA A 18 -0.64 -3.04 -4.18
CA ALA A 18 -1.49 -3.18 -5.36
C ALA A 18 -2.76 -2.33 -5.27
N ALA A 19 -3.39 -2.27 -4.09
CA ALA A 19 -4.58 -1.46 -3.87
C ALA A 19 -4.30 0.05 -3.95
N VAL A 20 -3.14 0.52 -3.48
CA VAL A 20 -2.73 1.93 -3.61
C VAL A 20 -2.53 2.29 -5.07
N VAL A 21 -1.78 1.47 -5.83
CA VAL A 21 -1.54 1.72 -7.25
C VAL A 21 -2.84 1.72 -8.05
N ALA A 22 -3.72 0.75 -7.81
CA ALA A 22 -5.02 0.69 -8.50
C ALA A 22 -5.87 1.93 -8.24
N ALA A 23 -5.93 2.42 -6.99
CA ALA A 23 -6.66 3.64 -6.66
C ALA A 23 -6.09 4.88 -7.38
N GLN A 24 -4.77 4.99 -7.49
CA GLN A 24 -4.12 6.09 -8.22
C GLN A 24 -4.35 5.99 -9.73
N ASP A 25 -4.30 4.79 -10.29
CA ASP A 25 -4.60 4.53 -11.71
C ASP A 25 -6.06 4.85 -12.06
N GLU A 26 -6.98 4.70 -11.11
CA GLU A 26 -8.38 5.13 -11.22
C GLU A 26 -8.58 6.67 -11.12
N GLY A 27 -7.50 7.41 -10.88
CA GLY A 27 -7.49 8.88 -10.87
C GLY A 27 -7.64 9.53 -9.50
N LEU A 28 -7.58 8.76 -8.40
CA LEU A 28 -7.48 9.35 -7.07
C LEU A 28 -6.13 10.06 -6.89
N SER A 29 -6.14 11.15 -6.13
CA SER A 29 -4.88 11.79 -5.75
C SER A 29 -4.05 10.84 -4.88
N VAL A 30 -2.73 11.03 -4.88
CA VAL A 30 -1.83 10.21 -4.03
C VAL A 30 -2.23 10.28 -2.56
N TRP A 31 -2.66 11.45 -2.07
CA TRP A 31 -3.13 11.59 -0.69
C TRP A 31 -4.42 10.82 -0.43
N ASP A 32 -5.45 11.03 -1.27
CA ASP A 32 -6.76 10.39 -1.09
C ASP A 32 -6.67 8.87 -1.25
N SER A 33 -5.84 8.40 -2.18
CA SER A 33 -5.59 6.96 -2.36
C SER A 33 -4.98 6.35 -1.10
N ARG A 34 -3.98 6.99 -0.49
CA ARG A 34 -3.35 6.48 0.74
C ARG A 34 -4.32 6.46 1.91
N GLU A 35 -5.10 7.52 2.09
CA GLU A 35 -6.08 7.60 3.18
C GLU A 35 -7.22 6.59 3.02
N LEU A 36 -7.70 6.39 1.78
CA LEU A 36 -8.70 5.37 1.45
C LEU A 36 -8.17 3.96 1.76
N ILE A 37 -6.95 3.64 1.33
CA ILE A 37 -6.38 2.31 1.55
C ILE A 37 -6.02 2.08 3.02
N ALA A 38 -5.52 3.08 3.73
CA ALA A 38 -5.27 3.01 5.18
C ALA A 38 -6.52 2.58 5.94
N ARG A 39 -7.65 3.25 5.67
CA ARG A 39 -8.95 2.92 6.26
C ARG A 39 -9.43 1.51 5.88
N ARG A 40 -9.26 1.11 4.63
CA ARG A 40 -9.66 -0.24 4.14
C ARG A 40 -8.86 -1.37 4.78
N PHE A 41 -7.57 -1.13 5.04
CA PHE A 41 -6.67 -2.12 5.62
C PHE A 41 -6.60 -2.06 7.15
N GLY A 42 -7.17 -1.01 7.76
CA GLY A 42 -7.17 -0.81 9.21
C GLY A 42 -5.79 -0.46 9.76
N VAL A 43 -4.99 0.29 8.99
CA VAL A 43 -3.61 0.67 9.33
C VAL A 43 -3.45 2.19 9.27
N ASP A 44 -2.36 2.71 9.83
CA ASP A 44 -2.00 4.12 9.68
C ASP A 44 -1.63 4.48 8.23
N VAL A 45 -1.85 5.73 7.82
CA VAL A 45 -1.46 6.24 6.50
C VAL A 45 0.06 6.22 6.31
N GLU A 46 0.83 6.33 7.39
CA GLU A 46 2.29 6.22 7.37
C GLU A 46 2.73 4.80 6.98
N VAL A 47 2.04 3.76 7.48
CA VAL A 47 2.25 2.36 7.07
C VAL A 47 1.98 2.20 5.57
N VAL A 48 0.90 2.80 5.07
CA VAL A 48 0.59 2.75 3.63
C VAL A 48 1.72 3.36 2.79
N ARG A 49 2.26 4.50 3.22
CA ARG A 49 3.38 5.18 2.56
C ARG A 49 4.66 4.35 2.61
N GLU A 50 4.97 3.71 3.72
CA GLU A 50 6.14 2.82 3.86
C GLU A 50 6.04 1.63 2.92
N VAL A 51 4.87 0.96 2.88
CA VAL A 51 4.60 -0.16 1.97
C VAL A 51 4.66 0.26 0.51
N GLU A 52 4.14 1.45 0.18
CA GLU A 52 4.21 2.00 -1.17
C GLU A 52 5.66 2.19 -1.62
N ASN A 53 6.50 2.77 -0.76
CA ASN A 53 7.93 2.92 -1.02
C ASN A 53 8.64 1.56 -1.12
N GLU A 54 8.32 0.60 -0.26
CA GLU A 54 8.86 -0.76 -0.34
C GLU A 54 8.52 -1.39 -1.70
N GLY A 55 7.26 -1.32 -2.12
CA GLY A 55 6.78 -1.88 -3.38
C GLY A 55 7.45 -1.27 -4.60
N LEU A 56 7.63 0.06 -4.63
CA LEU A 56 8.37 0.75 -5.69
C LEU A 56 9.84 0.33 -5.72
N ASN A 57 10.50 0.30 -4.57
CA ASN A 57 11.92 -0.10 -4.46
C ASN A 57 12.15 -1.56 -4.85
N ARG A 58 11.22 -2.45 -4.48
CA ARG A 58 11.27 -3.88 -4.80
C ARG A 58 10.64 -4.23 -6.14
N LYS A 59 10.11 -3.24 -6.88
CA LYS A 59 9.42 -3.41 -8.16
C LYS A 59 8.34 -4.48 -8.10
N TRP A 60 7.53 -4.45 -7.04
CA TRP A 60 6.39 -5.36 -6.95
C TRP A 60 5.44 -5.12 -8.11
N PRO A 61 4.86 -6.17 -8.69
CA PRO A 61 3.89 -6.01 -9.74
C PRO A 61 2.64 -5.31 -9.15
N PRO A 62 2.07 -4.31 -9.84
CA PRO A 62 0.88 -3.59 -9.36
C PRO A 62 -0.37 -4.48 -9.34
N PHE A 63 -0.33 -5.63 -10.03
CA PHE A 63 -1.33 -6.67 -9.98
C PHE A 63 -0.66 -7.95 -9.47
N GLY A 64 -1.26 -8.61 -8.48
CA GLY A 64 -0.81 -9.90 -7.96
C GLY A 64 -0.97 -11.07 -8.95
N LYS A 65 -0.45 -10.94 -10.17
CA LYS A 65 -0.26 -12.08 -11.09
C LYS A 65 1.18 -12.59 -10.95
N GLY A 66 1.35 -13.46 -9.96
CA GLY A 66 2.40 -14.48 -9.90
C GLY A 66 1.73 -15.83 -9.84
#